data_AF-A0A2K9F2J9-F1
#
_entry.id   AF-A0A2K9F2J9-F1
#
_cell.length_a   1.000
_cell.length_b   1.000
_cell.length_c   1.000
_cell.angle_alpha   90.00
_cell.angle_beta   90.00
_cell.angle_gamma   90.00
#
_symmetry.space_group_name_H-M   'P 1'
#
loop_
_entity.id
_entity.type
_entity.pdbx_description
1 polymer ?
#
loop_
_entity_poly.entity_id
_entity_poly.type
_entity_poly.pdbx_seq_one_letter_code
_entity_poly.pdbx_strand_id
1 'polypeptide(L)'
;MDIVDVLKAQPMYLSPAIRTVYARVWQLAYLVSDSTDHLLDAVNIIDDTRAGIPGPTGIPLSHKEVLGEAGRRVELVRDLTALGAPDAVATAELFVTDRRRWGAPPLHQPPSLSPTQHAALRAVAQGEVTIANGKPHLHRDGIRLSISTIRSLESAGLVARAPCPLLLHDERIHLTPDGRRGLTATFGRERPPKPTTTRAAGRPVTTAARTPTR
;
A
#
# COMPACT_ATOMS: atom_id res chain seq x y z
N MET A 1 9.44 2.95 -18.71
CA MET A 1 8.27 3.73 -19.17
C MET A 1 7.83 4.57 -17.99
N ASP A 2 7.81 5.89 -18.13
CA ASP A 2 7.38 6.81 -17.07
C ASP A 2 5.88 6.60 -16.80
N ILE A 3 5.50 6.52 -15.52
CA ILE A 3 4.10 6.39 -15.11
C ILE A 3 3.26 7.59 -15.60
N VAL A 4 3.90 8.76 -15.77
CA VAL A 4 3.29 9.96 -16.34
C VAL A 4 2.96 9.75 -17.83
N ASP A 5 3.82 9.09 -18.59
CA ASP A 5 3.59 8.80 -20.02
C ASP A 5 2.47 7.78 -20.21
N VAL A 6 2.41 6.76 -19.34
CA VAL A 6 1.32 5.77 -19.34
C VAL A 6 -0.03 6.43 -19.07
N LEU A 7 -0.08 7.41 -18.15
CA LEU A 7 -1.30 8.15 -17.87
C LEU A 7 -1.71 9.05 -19.06
N LYS A 8 -0.76 9.79 -19.65
CA LYS A 8 -1.02 10.66 -20.82
C LYS A 8 -1.52 9.90 -22.05
N ALA A 9 -1.07 8.65 -22.23
CA ALA A 9 -1.47 7.80 -23.35
C ALA A 9 -2.90 7.22 -23.20
N GLN A 10 -3.54 7.34 -22.04
CA GLN A 10 -4.89 6.84 -21.84
C GLN A 10 -5.92 7.88 -22.31
N PRO A 11 -6.93 7.51 -23.13
CA PRO A 11 -8.07 8.37 -23.39
C PRO A 11 -8.86 8.52 -22.08
N MET A 12 -8.65 9.64 -21.39
CA MET A 12 -9.25 9.90 -20.07
C MET A 12 -10.19 11.09 -20.13
N TYR A 13 -11.40 10.88 -19.61
CA TYR A 13 -12.26 11.98 -19.19
C TYR A 13 -11.60 12.71 -18.02
N LEU A 14 -11.29 14.00 -18.19
CA LEU A 14 -10.60 14.86 -17.21
C LEU A 14 -11.55 15.30 -16.08
N SER A 15 -12.03 14.33 -15.30
CA SER A 15 -12.79 14.62 -14.07
C SER A 15 -11.91 15.32 -13.03
N PRO A 16 -12.49 16.06 -12.06
CA PRO A 16 -11.73 16.63 -10.95
C PRO A 16 -10.91 15.57 -10.19
N ALA A 17 -11.46 14.36 -10.03
CA ALA A 17 -10.77 13.24 -9.39
C ALA A 17 -9.52 12.81 -10.17
N ILE A 18 -9.61 12.71 -11.50
CA ILE A 18 -8.45 12.39 -12.35
C ILE A 18 -7.39 13.48 -12.29
N ARG A 19 -7.77 14.77 -12.24
CA ARG A 19 -6.80 15.86 -12.05
C ARG A 19 -6.04 15.74 -10.72
N THR A 20 -6.74 15.41 -9.63
CA THR A 20 -6.11 15.12 -8.33
C THR A 20 -5.15 13.94 -8.42
N VAL A 21 -5.52 12.87 -9.14
CA VAL A 21 -4.63 11.73 -9.38
C VAL A 21 -3.36 12.16 -10.09
N TYR A 22 -3.46 12.94 -11.17
CA TYR A 22 -2.29 13.46 -11.88
C TYR A 22 -1.38 14.27 -10.97
N ALA A 23 -1.94 15.24 -10.24
CA ALA A 23 -1.16 16.07 -9.31
C ALA A 23 -0.43 15.22 -8.27
N ARG A 24 -1.10 14.19 -7.72
CA ARG A 24 -0.50 13.32 -6.71
C ARG A 24 0.57 12.39 -7.28
N VAL A 25 0.38 11.87 -8.49
CA VAL A 25 1.42 11.08 -9.18
C VAL A 25 2.65 11.92 -9.46
N TRP A 26 2.48 13.15 -9.92
CA TRP A 26 3.59 14.11 -10.10
C TRP A 26 4.32 14.39 -8.79
N GLN A 27 3.58 14.65 -7.72
CA GLN A 27 4.17 14.89 -6.40
C GLN A 27 4.96 13.67 -5.91
N LEU A 28 4.42 12.46 -6.06
CA LEU A 28 5.10 11.22 -5.67
C LEU A 28 6.37 11.00 -6.50
N ALA A 29 6.32 11.25 -7.82
CA ALA A 29 7.48 11.16 -8.68
C ALA A 29 8.57 12.15 -8.26
N TYR A 30 8.19 13.40 -7.95
CA TYR A 30 9.12 14.40 -7.43
C TYR A 30 9.77 13.97 -6.11
N LEU A 31 8.98 13.49 -5.14
CA LEU A 31 9.49 13.02 -3.86
C LEU A 31 10.46 11.84 -4.02
N VAL A 32 10.22 10.94 -4.97
CA VAL A 32 11.13 9.83 -5.27
C VAL A 32 12.45 10.34 -5.84
N SER A 33 12.42 11.30 -6.77
CA SER A 33 13.65 11.90 -7.31
C SER A 33 14.45 12.60 -6.21
N ASP A 34 13.81 13.48 -5.43
CA ASP A 34 14.43 14.23 -4.33
C ASP A 34 15.03 13.29 -3.26
N SER A 35 14.30 12.23 -2.92
CA SER A 35 14.79 11.19 -2.00
C SER A 35 16.00 10.44 -2.58
N THR A 36 16.01 10.18 -3.88
CA THR A 36 17.13 9.50 -4.54
C THR A 36 18.37 10.38 -4.50
N ASP A 37 18.23 11.67 -4.77
CA ASP A 37 19.33 12.64 -4.71
C ASP A 37 19.93 12.70 -3.29
N HIS A 38 19.10 12.72 -2.25
CA HIS A 38 19.60 12.67 -0.86
C HIS A 38 20.29 11.35 -0.48
N LEU A 39 19.85 10.21 -1.01
CA LEU A 39 20.56 8.94 -0.81
C LEU A 39 21.91 8.92 -1.54
N LEU A 40 21.97 9.47 -2.75
CA LEU A 40 23.23 9.61 -3.49
C LEU A 40 24.18 10.57 -2.78
N ASP A 41 23.69 11.70 -2.25
CA ASP A 41 24.47 12.60 -1.41
C ASP A 41 25.08 11.86 -0.20
N ALA A 42 24.28 11.03 0.49
CA ALA A 42 24.76 10.26 1.63
C ALA A 42 25.90 9.29 1.26
N VAL A 43 25.77 8.60 0.11
CA VAL A 43 26.80 7.69 -0.41
C VAL A 43 28.06 8.47 -0.78
N ASN A 44 27.92 9.57 -1.53
CA ASN A 44 29.03 10.42 -1.94
C ASN A 44 29.81 10.94 -0.73
N ILE A 45 29.13 11.39 0.33
CA ILE A 45 29.76 11.88 1.57
C ILE A 45 30.63 10.79 2.23
N ILE A 46 30.15 9.54 2.23
CA ILE A 46 30.89 8.40 2.79
C ILE A 46 32.09 8.04 1.91
N ASP A 47 31.90 7.96 0.60
CA ASP A 47 32.93 7.57 -0.36
C ASP A 47 34.02 8.63 -0.52
N ASP A 48 33.66 9.91 -0.60
CA ASP A 48 34.60 11.04 -0.66
C ASP A 48 35.49 11.08 0.57
N THR A 49 34.90 10.87 1.76
CA THR A 49 35.67 10.75 3.01
C THR A 49 36.66 9.59 2.96
N ARG A 50 36.23 8.43 2.45
CA ARG A 50 37.08 7.24 2.31
C ARG A 50 38.22 7.47 1.33
N ALA A 51 37.99 8.27 0.29
CA ALA A 51 38.98 8.67 -0.70
C ALA A 51 39.89 9.82 -0.23
N GLY A 52 39.65 10.41 0.94
CA GLY A 52 40.40 11.55 1.46
C GLY A 52 40.10 12.86 0.73
N ILE A 53 38.98 12.93 0.01
CA ILE A 53 38.54 14.12 -0.70
C ILE A 53 37.97 15.10 0.35
N PRO A 54 38.49 16.35 0.43
CA PRO A 54 37.97 17.34 1.36
C PRO A 54 36.54 17.71 1.01
N GLY A 55 35.71 17.94 2.03
CA GLY A 55 34.32 18.33 1.85
C GLY A 55 34.17 19.73 1.22
N PRO A 56 32.93 20.21 1.03
CA PRO A 56 32.64 21.50 0.37
C PRO A 56 33.33 22.72 1.01
N THR A 57 33.70 22.62 2.28
CA THR A 57 34.40 23.66 3.04
C THR A 57 35.93 23.58 2.94
N GLY A 58 36.48 22.61 2.20
CA GLY A 58 37.92 22.36 2.09
C GLY A 58 38.55 21.72 3.33
N ILE A 59 37.77 21.46 4.39
CA ILE A 59 38.22 20.83 5.64
C ILE A 59 37.82 19.35 5.61
N PRO A 60 38.73 18.40 5.87
CA PRO A 60 38.38 17.00 6.03
C PRO A 60 37.44 16.83 7.22
N LEU A 61 36.26 16.25 6.99
CA LEU A 61 35.32 15.92 8.07
C LEU A 61 35.88 14.76 8.90
N SER A 62 35.65 14.79 10.21
CA SER A 62 35.89 13.62 11.05
C SER A 62 34.90 12.50 10.70
N HIS A 63 35.30 11.25 10.96
CA HIS A 63 34.43 10.09 10.73
C HIS A 63 33.04 10.22 11.41
N LYS A 64 32.99 10.82 12.59
CA LYS A 64 31.73 11.05 13.33
C LYS A 64 30.83 12.08 12.63
N GLU A 65 31.40 13.14 12.06
CA GLU A 65 30.65 14.17 11.33
C GLU A 65 30.09 13.62 10.02
N VAL A 66 30.85 12.77 9.33
CA VAL A 66 30.44 12.07 8.10
C VAL A 66 29.26 11.16 8.35
N LEU A 67 29.33 10.31 9.39
CA LEU A 67 28.21 9.47 9.78
C LEU A 67 26.99 10.29 10.21
N GLY A 68 27.21 11.43 10.88
CA GLY A 68 26.14 12.34 11.28
C GLY A 68 25.43 12.99 10.08
N GLU A 69 26.17 13.47 9.08
CA GLU A 69 25.58 14.06 7.88
C GLU A 69 24.89 13.00 7.00
N ALA A 70 25.53 11.86 6.75
CA ALA A 70 24.89 10.75 6.03
C ALA A 70 23.61 10.29 6.75
N GLY A 71 23.64 10.21 8.08
CA GLY A 71 22.46 9.92 8.90
C GLY A 71 21.33 10.93 8.71
N ARG A 72 21.63 12.24 8.71
CA ARG A 72 20.64 13.29 8.42
C ARG A 72 19.99 13.15 7.05
N ARG A 73 20.76 12.78 6.03
CA ARG A 73 20.22 12.55 4.68
C ARG A 73 19.27 11.36 4.64
N VAL A 74 19.60 10.27 5.34
CA VAL A 74 18.72 9.11 5.48
C VAL A 74 17.45 9.44 6.27
N GLU A 75 17.55 10.24 7.34
CA GLU A 75 16.38 10.73 8.09
C GLU A 75 15.46 11.58 7.21
N LEU A 76 16.01 12.51 6.43
CA LEU A 76 15.23 13.33 5.51
C LEU A 76 14.49 12.49 4.45
N VAL A 77 15.16 11.48 3.88
CA VAL A 77 14.53 10.53 2.95
C VAL A 77 13.38 9.77 3.61
N ARG A 78 13.56 9.35 4.86
CA ARG A 78 12.49 8.69 5.63
C ARG A 78 11.29 9.60 5.80
N ASP A 79 11.50 10.88 6.10
CA ASP A 79 10.41 11.85 6.28
C ASP A 79 9.69 12.16 4.95
N LEU A 80 10.44 12.38 3.86
CA LEU A 80 9.90 12.63 2.52
C LEU A 80 9.07 11.45 2.00
N THR A 81 9.45 10.22 2.35
CA THR A 81 8.80 9.00 1.87
C THR A 81 7.79 8.40 2.84
N ALA A 82 7.65 8.96 4.05
CA ALA A 82 6.85 8.38 5.14
C ALA A 82 5.40 8.03 4.74
N LEU A 83 4.78 8.87 3.91
CA LEU A 83 3.41 8.68 3.45
C LEU A 83 3.30 8.17 2.00
N GLY A 84 4.43 7.95 1.33
CA GLY A 84 4.45 7.66 -0.11
C GLY A 84 3.64 6.42 -0.50
N ALA A 85 3.78 5.31 0.24
CA ALA A 85 3.03 4.09 -0.04
C ALA A 85 1.53 4.20 0.30
N PRO A 86 1.12 4.71 1.48
CA PRO A 86 -0.29 5.04 1.74
C PRO A 86 -0.93 5.95 0.69
N ASP A 87 -0.22 7.01 0.28
CA ASP A 87 -0.68 7.97 -0.72
C ASP A 87 -0.81 7.35 -2.11
N ALA A 88 0.14 6.50 -2.50
CA ALA A 88 0.06 5.77 -3.77
C ALA A 88 -1.17 4.85 -3.81
N VAL A 89 -1.45 4.14 -2.72
CA VAL A 89 -2.65 3.27 -2.62
C VAL A 89 -3.93 4.09 -2.69
N ALA A 90 -4.03 5.19 -1.94
CA ALA A 90 -5.19 6.08 -1.96
C ALA A 90 -5.42 6.69 -3.35
N THR A 91 -4.33 7.10 -4.02
CA THR A 91 -4.37 7.65 -5.39
C THR A 91 -4.84 6.60 -6.39
N ALA A 92 -4.34 5.38 -6.30
CA ALA A 92 -4.77 4.27 -7.15
C ALA A 92 -6.26 3.93 -6.94
N GLU A 93 -6.74 3.95 -5.68
CA GLU A 93 -8.15 3.72 -5.37
C GLU A 93 -9.06 4.82 -5.93
N LEU A 94 -8.68 6.09 -5.80
CA LEU A 94 -9.41 7.21 -6.38
C LEU A 94 -9.51 7.07 -7.92
N PHE A 95 -8.39 6.76 -8.57
CA PHE A 95 -8.34 6.55 -10.02
C PHE A 95 -9.29 5.43 -10.47
N VAL A 96 -9.20 4.25 -9.83
CA VAL A 96 -10.00 3.09 -10.22
C VAL A 96 -11.48 3.31 -9.93
N THR A 97 -11.81 3.97 -8.83
CA THR A 97 -13.20 4.28 -8.46
C THR A 97 -13.83 5.22 -9.48
N ASP A 98 -13.13 6.28 -9.90
CA ASP A 98 -13.63 7.18 -10.94
C ASP A 98 -13.78 6.45 -12.28
N ARG A 99 -12.77 5.67 -12.69
CA ARG A 99 -12.83 4.84 -13.92
C ARG A 99 -14.01 3.88 -13.92
N ARG A 100 -14.28 3.21 -12.80
CA ARG A 100 -15.43 2.32 -12.62
C ARG A 100 -16.75 3.07 -12.77
N ARG A 101 -16.86 4.27 -12.17
CA ARG A 101 -18.06 5.12 -12.28
C ARG A 101 -18.37 5.49 -13.73
N TRP A 102 -17.36 5.66 -14.57
CA TRP A 102 -17.48 5.96 -15.99
C TRP A 102 -17.51 4.70 -16.89
N GLY A 103 -17.78 3.52 -16.32
CA GLY A 103 -18.00 2.29 -17.10
C GLY A 103 -16.72 1.60 -17.59
N ALA A 104 -15.55 1.95 -17.04
CA ALA A 104 -14.27 1.35 -17.40
C ALA A 104 -13.61 0.62 -16.21
N PRO A 105 -14.23 -0.46 -15.67
CA PRO A 105 -13.67 -1.20 -14.54
C PRO A 105 -12.37 -1.93 -14.91
N PRO A 106 -11.53 -2.28 -13.92
CA PRO A 106 -10.37 -3.14 -14.16
C PRO A 106 -10.78 -4.48 -14.79
N LEU A 107 -10.00 -4.96 -15.76
CA LEU A 107 -10.24 -6.24 -16.45
C LEU A 107 -10.09 -7.46 -15.53
N HIS A 108 -9.31 -7.33 -14.46
CA HIS A 108 -9.03 -8.44 -13.55
C HIS A 108 -10.17 -8.63 -12.55
N GLN A 109 -10.60 -9.88 -12.36
CA GLN A 109 -11.55 -10.24 -11.32
C GLN A 109 -10.83 -10.21 -9.96
N PRO A 110 -11.46 -9.67 -8.90
CA PRO A 110 -10.84 -9.67 -7.58
C PRO A 110 -10.70 -11.11 -7.07
N PRO A 111 -9.58 -11.44 -6.40
CA PRO A 111 -9.43 -12.72 -5.74
C PRO A 111 -10.48 -12.89 -4.63
N SER A 112 -10.91 -14.12 -4.39
CA SER A 112 -11.80 -14.47 -3.27
C SER A 112 -11.02 -14.43 -1.96
N LEU A 113 -10.95 -13.25 -1.33
CA LEU A 113 -10.24 -13.04 -0.08
C LEU A 113 -11.22 -12.88 1.09
N SER A 114 -10.86 -13.45 2.24
CA SER A 114 -11.51 -13.11 3.51
C SER A 114 -11.24 -11.63 3.87
N PRO A 115 -12.07 -11.01 4.74
CA PRO A 115 -11.84 -9.64 5.19
C PRO A 115 -10.43 -9.43 5.77
N THR A 116 -9.91 -10.41 6.51
CA THR A 116 -8.56 -10.36 7.10
C THR A 116 -7.47 -10.42 6.04
N GLN A 117 -7.59 -11.30 5.04
CA GLN A 117 -6.65 -11.38 3.91
C GLN A 117 -6.68 -10.10 3.08
N HIS A 118 -7.86 -9.51 2.88
CA HIS A 118 -7.99 -8.24 2.16
C HIS A 118 -7.31 -7.09 2.92
N ALA A 119 -7.55 -6.99 4.24
CA ALA A 119 -6.90 -6.00 5.08
C ALA A 119 -5.37 -6.20 5.11
N ALA A 120 -4.90 -7.45 5.17
CA ALA A 120 -3.49 -7.79 5.08
C ALA A 120 -2.86 -7.38 3.74
N LEU A 121 -3.53 -7.69 2.62
CA LEU A 121 -3.05 -7.31 1.29
C LEU A 121 -2.94 -5.79 1.13
N ARG A 122 -3.89 -5.04 1.72
CA ARG A 122 -3.87 -3.57 1.73
C ARG A 122 -2.74 -3.02 2.60
N ALA A 123 -2.53 -3.57 3.80
CA ALA A 123 -1.41 -3.18 4.66
C ALA A 123 -0.05 -3.44 3.98
N VAL A 124 0.09 -4.57 3.27
CA VAL A 124 1.28 -4.85 2.45
C VAL A 124 1.45 -3.80 1.34
N ALA A 125 0.36 -3.43 0.66
CA ALA A 125 0.39 -2.40 -0.38
C ALA A 125 0.84 -1.03 0.15
N GLN A 126 0.47 -0.72 1.39
CA GLN A 126 0.85 0.50 2.10
C GLN A 126 2.28 0.42 2.68
N GLY A 127 2.98 -0.70 2.51
CA GLY A 127 4.33 -0.91 3.01
C GLY A 127 4.42 -1.07 4.52
N GLU A 128 3.31 -1.37 5.20
CA GLU A 128 3.23 -1.41 6.66
C GLU A 128 3.67 -2.75 7.27
N VAL A 129 3.91 -3.78 6.45
CA VAL A 129 4.16 -5.15 6.92
C VAL A 129 5.60 -5.57 6.70
N THR A 130 6.27 -5.95 7.79
CA THR A 130 7.60 -6.59 7.79
C THR A 130 7.54 -7.93 8.53
N ILE A 131 8.55 -8.77 8.36
CA ILE A 131 8.72 -10.00 9.16
C ILE A 131 10.04 -9.88 9.91
N ALA A 132 9.99 -10.12 11.22
CA ALA A 132 11.18 -10.26 12.05
C ALA A 132 11.02 -11.46 12.98
N ASN A 133 12.05 -12.31 13.04
CA ASN A 133 12.06 -13.56 13.80
C ASN A 133 10.86 -14.47 13.46
N GLY A 134 10.50 -14.53 12.17
CA GLY A 134 9.37 -15.31 11.66
C GLY A 134 7.98 -14.79 12.07
N LYS A 135 7.90 -13.62 12.71
CA LYS A 135 6.64 -12.99 13.13
C LYS A 135 6.37 -11.75 12.27
N PRO A 136 5.14 -11.60 11.72
CA PRO A 136 4.76 -10.40 11.02
C PRO A 136 4.60 -9.24 12.00
N HIS A 137 5.15 -8.09 11.65
CA HIS A 137 5.00 -6.82 12.36
C HIS A 137 4.26 -5.84 11.47
N LEU A 138 3.34 -5.08 12.07
CA LEU A 138 2.61 -4.03 11.41
C LEU A 138 3.06 -2.70 11.99
N HIS A 139 3.43 -1.75 11.13
CA HIS A 139 3.94 -0.46 11.57
C HIS A 139 2.86 0.43 12.21
N ARG A 140 1.58 0.21 11.89
CA ARG A 140 0.45 1.01 12.36
C ARG A 140 -0.52 0.16 13.18
N ASP A 141 -0.79 0.58 14.42
CA ASP A 141 -1.65 -0.16 15.34
C ASP A 141 -3.09 -0.30 14.81
N GLY A 142 -3.57 -1.54 14.71
CA GLY A 142 -4.99 -1.79 14.42
C GLY A 142 -5.32 -3.18 13.89
N ILE A 143 -4.38 -3.86 13.23
CA ILE A 143 -4.62 -5.18 12.66
C ILE A 143 -3.59 -6.19 13.18
N ARG A 144 -4.06 -7.22 13.88
CA ARG A 144 -3.22 -8.38 14.21
C ARG A 144 -3.12 -9.29 12.99
N LEU A 145 -1.96 -9.28 12.32
CA LEU A 145 -1.67 -10.17 11.21
C LEU A 145 -1.07 -11.48 11.74
N SER A 146 -1.63 -12.62 11.32
CA SER A 146 -1.02 -13.92 11.59
C SER A 146 -0.03 -14.28 10.47
N ILE A 147 1.03 -15.01 10.82
CA ILE A 147 1.95 -15.55 9.80
C ILE A 147 1.23 -16.49 8.82
N SER A 148 0.16 -17.17 9.26
CA SER A 148 -0.69 -17.99 8.39
C SER A 148 -1.42 -17.18 7.34
N THR A 149 -1.84 -15.95 7.65
CA THR A 149 -2.47 -15.04 6.68
C THR A 149 -1.47 -14.65 5.60
N ILE A 150 -0.23 -14.31 5.99
CA ILE A 150 0.85 -14.00 5.03
C ILE A 150 1.14 -15.20 4.14
N ARG A 151 1.36 -16.40 4.71
CA ARG A 151 1.59 -17.62 3.95
C ARG A 151 0.45 -17.95 2.99
N SER A 152 -0.79 -17.67 3.39
CA SER A 152 -1.96 -17.86 2.52
C SER A 152 -1.99 -16.89 1.34
N LEU A 153 -1.54 -15.64 1.52
CA LEU A 153 -1.40 -14.68 0.43
C LEU A 153 -0.23 -15.04 -0.50
N GLU A 154 0.85 -15.60 0.05
CA GLU A 154 2.00 -16.11 -0.71
C GLU A 154 1.61 -17.32 -1.56
N SER A 155 0.89 -18.29 -0.98
CA SER A 155 0.40 -19.45 -1.73
C SER A 155 -0.59 -19.07 -2.83
N ALA A 156 -1.32 -17.96 -2.65
CA ALA A 156 -2.19 -17.40 -3.68
C ALA A 156 -1.42 -16.56 -4.73
N GLY A 157 -0.09 -16.46 -4.62
CA GLY A 157 0.74 -15.69 -5.54
C GLY A 157 0.53 -14.18 -5.49
N LEU A 158 -0.09 -13.64 -4.44
CA LEU A 158 -0.45 -12.22 -4.33
C LEU A 158 0.64 -11.38 -3.67
N VAL A 159 1.47 -12.00 -2.83
CA VAL A 159 2.58 -11.33 -2.16
C VAL A 159 3.85 -12.18 -2.26
N ALA A 160 5.00 -11.53 -2.17
CA ALA A 160 6.29 -12.18 -2.12
C ALA A 160 7.18 -11.52 -1.06
N ARG A 161 8.15 -12.28 -0.55
CA ARG A 161 9.16 -11.81 0.39
C ARG A 161 10.37 -11.30 -0.38
N ALA A 162 10.95 -10.22 0.12
CA ALA A 162 12.26 -9.73 -0.29
C ALA A 162 13.12 -9.53 0.96
N PRO A 163 14.44 -9.77 0.88
CA PRO A 163 15.36 -9.38 1.94
C PRO A 163 15.18 -7.90 2.29
N CYS A 164 15.15 -7.58 3.59
CA CYS A 164 15.06 -6.21 4.05
C CYS A 164 16.44 -5.75 4.56
N PRO A 165 16.95 -4.59 4.10
CA PRO A 165 18.22 -4.06 4.62
C PRO A 165 18.08 -3.42 6.02
N LEU A 166 16.90 -3.47 6.64
CA LEU A 166 16.68 -2.94 7.97
C LEU A 166 17.26 -3.90 9.02
N LEU A 167 18.13 -3.38 9.88
CA LEU A 167 18.88 -4.17 10.89
C LEU A 167 18.00 -5.03 11.82
N LEU A 168 16.71 -4.68 11.98
CA LEU A 168 15.75 -5.33 12.88
C LEU A 168 14.68 -6.17 12.16
N HIS A 169 14.71 -6.23 10.82
CA HIS A 169 13.72 -6.95 10.03
C HIS A 169 14.40 -7.86 9.02
N ASP A 170 14.05 -9.14 9.08
CA ASP A 170 14.66 -10.15 8.21
C ASP A 170 14.11 -10.02 6.77
N GLU A 171 12.81 -9.73 6.64
CA GLU A 171 12.12 -9.76 5.35
C GLU A 171 11.08 -8.65 5.25
N ARG A 172 10.95 -8.08 4.04
CA ARG A 172 9.86 -7.18 3.65
C ARG A 172 8.91 -7.91 2.71
N ILE A 173 7.61 -7.75 2.92
CA ILE A 173 6.59 -8.31 2.05
C ILE A 173 6.18 -7.25 1.02
N HIS A 174 6.11 -7.64 -0.25
CA HIS A 174 5.66 -6.76 -1.34
C HIS A 174 4.57 -7.44 -2.18
N LEU A 175 3.76 -6.64 -2.88
CA LEU A 175 2.76 -7.16 -3.81
C LEU A 175 3.43 -7.71 -5.06
N THR A 176 2.98 -8.87 -5.53
CA THR A 176 3.32 -9.37 -6.87
C THR A 176 2.53 -8.58 -7.93
N PRO A 177 2.83 -8.76 -9.24
CA PRO A 177 1.96 -8.25 -10.30
C PRO A 177 0.49 -8.69 -10.14
N ASP A 178 0.24 -9.95 -9.77
CA ASP A 178 -1.12 -10.46 -9.52
C ASP A 178 -1.75 -9.84 -8.27
N GLY A 179 -0.98 -9.68 -7.20
CA GLY A 179 -1.42 -8.99 -5.98
C GLY A 179 -1.87 -7.56 -6.24
N ARG A 180 -1.10 -6.81 -7.04
CA ARG A 180 -1.47 -5.45 -7.46
C ARG A 180 -2.78 -5.46 -8.23
N ARG A 181 -2.89 -6.28 -9.28
CA ARG A 181 -4.10 -6.36 -10.12
C ARG A 181 -5.33 -6.80 -9.32
N GLY A 182 -5.17 -7.80 -8.46
CA GLY A 182 -6.21 -8.31 -7.57
C GLY A 182 -6.67 -7.27 -6.57
N LEU A 183 -5.76 -6.53 -5.93
CA LEU A 183 -6.10 -5.43 -5.04
C LEU A 183 -6.83 -4.31 -5.80
N THR A 184 -6.31 -3.88 -6.94
CA THR A 184 -6.93 -2.86 -7.79
C THR A 184 -8.37 -3.23 -8.18
N ALA A 185 -8.63 -4.51 -8.47
CA ALA A 185 -9.97 -4.99 -8.84
C ALA A 185 -11.03 -4.83 -7.74
N THR A 186 -10.60 -4.68 -6.47
CA THR A 186 -11.48 -4.46 -5.32
C THR A 186 -11.88 -3.00 -5.12
N PHE A 187 -11.11 -2.05 -5.64
CA PHE A 187 -11.36 -0.62 -5.44
C PHE A 187 -12.70 -0.17 -6.03
N GLY A 188 -13.40 0.69 -5.30
CA GLY A 188 -14.70 1.23 -5.67
C GLY A 188 -15.82 0.19 -5.76
N ARG A 189 -15.64 -1.03 -5.23
CA ARG A 189 -16.74 -1.99 -5.07
C ARG A 189 -17.46 -1.74 -3.76
N GLU A 190 -18.78 -1.70 -3.82
CA GLU A 190 -19.61 -1.75 -2.62
C GLU A 190 -19.35 -3.09 -1.90
N ARG A 191 -19.03 -3.01 -0.61
CA ARG A 191 -18.91 -4.19 0.23
C ARG A 191 -20.29 -4.86 0.27
N PRO A 192 -20.42 -6.15 -0.10
CA PRO A 192 -21.70 -6.83 0.02
C PRO A 192 -22.19 -6.67 1.46
N PRO A 193 -23.45 -6.27 1.68
CA PRO A 193 -23.99 -6.19 3.02
C PRO A 193 -23.76 -7.54 3.69
N LYS A 194 -23.22 -7.51 4.92
CA LYS A 194 -23.04 -8.72 5.73
C LYS A 194 -24.39 -9.43 5.72
N PRO A 195 -24.48 -10.71 5.31
CA PRO A 195 -25.76 -11.41 5.33
C PRO A 195 -26.24 -11.44 6.77
N THR A 196 -27.19 -10.55 7.08
CA THR A 196 -27.94 -10.63 8.32
C THR A 196 -28.74 -11.91 8.18
N THR A 197 -28.32 -12.95 8.89
CA THR A 197 -29.17 -14.11 9.15
C THR A 197 -30.31 -13.63 10.04
N THR A 198 -31.25 -12.88 9.46
CA THR A 198 -32.56 -12.67 10.04
C THR A 198 -33.27 -13.99 9.87
N ARG A 199 -33.08 -14.87 10.86
CA ARG A 199 -33.92 -16.05 11.05
C ARG A 199 -35.36 -15.55 11.03
N ALA A 200 -36.13 -15.95 10.01
CA ALA A 200 -37.55 -15.63 9.93
C ALA A 200 -38.20 -16.11 11.23
N ALA A 201 -38.72 -15.16 12.02
CA ALA A 201 -39.56 -15.47 13.16
C ALA A 201 -40.82 -16.16 12.62
N GLY A 202 -41.12 -17.33 13.18
CA GLY A 202 -42.26 -18.16 12.79
C GLY A 202 -43.55 -17.34 12.77
N ARG A 203 -44.29 -17.44 11.67
CA ARG A 203 -45.63 -16.90 11.52
C ARG A 203 -46.54 -17.51 12.60
N PRO A 204 -47.23 -16.72 13.44
CA PRO A 204 -48.23 -17.28 14.33
C PRO A 204 -49.40 -17.83 13.51
N VAL A 205 -49.76 -19.08 13.80
CA VAL A 205 -50.95 -19.75 13.27
C VAL A 205 -52.15 -19.14 13.97
N THR A 206 -52.97 -18.39 13.23
CA THR A 206 -54.27 -17.92 13.70
C THR A 206 -55.27 -19.07 13.56
N THR A 207 -55.55 -19.77 14.65
CA THR A 207 -56.65 -20.75 14.73
C THR A 207 -57.97 -19.98 14.80
N ALA A 208 -58.76 -20.02 13.72
CA ALA A 208 -60.13 -19.52 13.72
C ALA A 208 -61.03 -20.50 14.49
N ALA A 209 -61.57 -20.06 15.63
CA ALA A 209 -62.63 -20.78 16.34
C ALA A 209 -63.96 -20.60 15.59
N ARG A 210 -64.57 -21.73 15.19
CA ARG A 210 -65.93 -21.79 14.64
C ARG A 210 -66.94 -21.72 15.80
N THR A 211 -67.88 -20.80 15.71
CA THR A 211 -69.10 -20.73 16.52
C THR A 211 -70.04 -21.88 16.13
N PRO A 212 -70.63 -22.62 17.10
CA PRO A 212 -71.74 -23.51 16.80
C PRO A 212 -73.07 -22.77 16.98
N THR A 213 -73.88 -22.78 15.93
CA THR A 213 -75.33 -22.55 15.98
C THR A 213 -76.03 -23.82 16.49
N ARG A 214 -76.78 -23.71 17.58
CA ARG A 214 -78.08 -24.38 17.73
C ARG A 214 -78.90 -23.73 18.83
#